data_AF-A0A3L7NLU0-F1
#
_entry.id   AF-A0A3L7NLU0-F1
#
_cell.length_a   1.000
_cell.length_b   1.000
_cell.length_c   1.000
_cell.angle_alpha   90.00
_cell.angle_beta   90.00
_cell.angle_gamma   90.00
#
_symmetry.space_group_name_H-M   'P 1'
#
loop_
_entity.id
_entity.type
_entity.pdbx_description
1 polymer ?
#
loop_
_entity_poly.entity_id
_entity_poly.type
_entity_poly.pdbx_seq_one_letter_code
_entity_poly.pdbx_strand_id
1 'polypeptide(L)'
;MRRLLVLISFIFGVGWCVWGAIDTAKHHAPGPVAHVHAKWENDCEACHVPYSPIKDNTWLTSQKSMQVLETKCQVCHRVGIHHPLQMSSETGSCASCHVDHRGREVDLNRTSDRSCTVCHAAIATHRKSDTSIATAPSPEISSITQFDDEHHPQFASLAVDPGRLKFSHGRHMLPGLSFGPLAFDENATDKPKDRVAISYGMLAEQDREKYQPKGSHSDEFVQLSCASCHEFVPSLPVGDIRAVSGLVASSPPGAYSLPVEFERHCAACHALPITGSDKPSASSLDTRGKDDIPHGLRAEAIRLYLEQTILQKAIQSDTTILDLKVPRSPLPSPQDQTIPDERLRTLISATVDASRTFVRGGCAKCHLVEDKELPFETSLLATDHPQKNSSSQSTWFSVGPVRVPAVWLRKAKFNHQVHRASDCRECHDAAYPNQIADIGGSLFPVGSPLDNQQVMIAGRHSCVRCHGPSKFDSATGTMIGGVRFDCVECHGYHGLGTHGLSSEAIESQSELFPAVRSHPIDDFLGSKKSLSDGSVPESFRSGSR
;
A
#
# COMPACT_ATOMS: atom_id res chain seq x y z
N MET A 1 -4.29 -76.01 4.66
CA MET A 1 -3.84 -74.64 4.95
C MET A 1 -2.47 -74.30 4.34
N ARG A 2 -1.38 -75.01 4.69
CA ARG A 2 -0.01 -74.69 4.20
C ARG A 2 0.15 -74.68 2.67
N ARG A 3 -0.41 -75.66 1.94
CA ARG A 3 -0.37 -75.71 0.47
C ARG A 3 -1.14 -74.56 -0.21
N LEU A 4 -2.24 -74.13 0.42
CA LEU A 4 -3.04 -73.00 -0.06
C LEU A 4 -2.28 -71.68 0.09
N LEU A 5 -1.62 -71.45 1.24
CA LEU A 5 -0.79 -70.27 1.47
C LEU A 5 0.40 -70.18 0.51
N VAL A 6 1.03 -71.32 0.18
CA VAL A 6 2.12 -71.37 -0.83
C VAL A 6 1.60 -71.01 -2.21
N LEU A 7 0.47 -71.56 -2.64
CA LEU A 7 -0.15 -71.24 -3.93
C LEU A 7 -0.54 -69.76 -4.01
N ILE A 8 -1.15 -69.21 -2.95
CA ILE A 8 -1.51 -67.79 -2.87
C ILE A 8 -0.25 -66.92 -2.97
N SER A 9 0.81 -67.24 -2.23
CA SER A 9 2.07 -66.48 -2.27
C SER A 9 2.73 -66.52 -3.65
N PHE A 10 2.68 -67.68 -4.33
CA PHE A 10 3.19 -67.81 -5.69
C PHE A 10 2.38 -66.97 -6.69
N ILE A 11 1.04 -66.99 -6.60
CA ILE A 11 0.17 -66.17 -7.45
C ILE A 11 0.44 -64.68 -7.22
N PHE A 12 0.58 -64.23 -5.98
CA PHE A 12 0.95 -62.85 -5.68
C PHE A 12 2.33 -62.47 -6.22
N GLY A 13 3.33 -63.36 -6.08
CA GLY A 13 4.67 -63.14 -6.61
C GLY A 13 4.69 -63.03 -8.14
N VAL A 14 4.01 -63.95 -8.84
CA VAL A 14 3.88 -63.89 -10.30
C VAL A 14 3.10 -62.64 -10.73
N GLY A 15 2.01 -62.31 -10.04
CA GLY A 15 1.23 -61.10 -10.30
C GLY A 15 2.06 -59.81 -10.15
N TRP A 16 2.90 -59.73 -9.11
CA TRP A 16 3.81 -58.61 -8.89
C TRP A 16 4.83 -58.46 -10.04
N CYS A 17 5.46 -59.57 -10.46
CA CYS A 17 6.42 -59.55 -11.58
C CYS A 17 5.76 -59.19 -12.91
N VAL A 18 4.55 -59.72 -13.19
CA VAL A 18 3.79 -59.39 -14.41
C VAL A 18 3.42 -57.92 -14.43
N TRP A 19 2.97 -57.35 -13.30
CA TRP A 19 2.70 -55.92 -13.21
C TRP A 19 3.94 -55.07 -13.48
N GLY A 20 5.10 -55.43 -12.91
CA GLY A 20 6.37 -54.74 -13.16
C GLY A 20 6.85 -54.81 -14.61
N ALA A 21 6.54 -55.89 -15.32
CA ALA A 21 6.84 -56.03 -16.75
C ALA A 21 5.90 -55.19 -17.65
N ILE A 22 4.66 -54.95 -17.22
CA ILE A 22 3.66 -54.16 -17.97
C ILE A 22 3.85 -52.65 -17.74
N ASP A 23 4.13 -52.24 -16.50
CA ASP A 23 4.23 -50.84 -16.10
C ASP A 23 5.48 -50.59 -15.23
N THR A 24 6.65 -50.76 -15.86
CA THR A 24 7.95 -50.65 -15.18
C THR A 24 8.14 -49.30 -14.50
N ALA A 25 7.61 -48.22 -15.09
CA ALA A 25 7.68 -46.88 -14.51
C ALA A 25 6.91 -46.79 -13.19
N LYS A 26 5.63 -47.21 -13.15
CA LYS A 26 4.85 -47.18 -11.89
C LYS A 26 5.30 -48.21 -10.87
N HIS A 27 5.84 -49.33 -11.32
CA HIS A 27 6.35 -50.38 -10.43
C HIS A 27 7.55 -49.91 -9.59
N HIS A 28 8.34 -48.98 -10.12
CA HIS A 28 9.50 -48.40 -9.44
C HIS A 28 9.28 -46.97 -8.93
N ALA A 29 8.12 -46.37 -9.21
CA ALA A 29 7.77 -45.05 -8.70
C ALA A 29 7.46 -45.11 -7.19
N PRO A 30 7.97 -44.16 -6.38
CA PRO A 30 7.65 -44.09 -4.94
C PRO A 30 6.16 -43.79 -4.66
N GLY A 31 5.40 -43.38 -5.68
CA GLY A 31 4.00 -42.99 -5.62
C GLY A 31 3.68 -41.93 -6.69
N PRO A 32 2.43 -41.46 -6.76
CA PRO A 32 2.05 -40.41 -7.69
C PRO A 32 2.79 -39.09 -7.43
N VAL A 33 3.14 -38.40 -8.51
CA VAL A 33 3.66 -37.02 -8.47
C VAL A 33 2.53 -36.01 -8.20
N ALA A 34 2.92 -34.82 -7.74
CA ALA A 34 1.99 -33.71 -7.51
C ALA A 34 1.19 -33.40 -8.78
N HIS A 35 -0.02 -32.87 -8.62
CA HIS A 35 -0.93 -32.57 -9.73
C HIS A 35 -0.28 -31.67 -10.79
N VAL A 36 0.49 -30.66 -10.37
CA VAL A 36 1.20 -29.74 -11.27
C VAL A 36 2.24 -30.44 -12.16
N HIS A 37 2.74 -31.60 -11.74
CA HIS A 37 3.70 -32.40 -12.47
C HIS A 37 3.12 -33.69 -13.08
N ALA A 38 1.80 -33.92 -12.94
CA ALA A 38 1.12 -35.15 -13.38
C ALA A 38 1.37 -35.52 -14.85
N LYS A 39 1.57 -34.54 -15.73
CA LYS A 39 1.83 -34.79 -17.15
C LYS A 39 3.16 -35.51 -17.42
N TRP A 40 4.12 -35.47 -16.50
CA TRP A 40 5.42 -36.13 -16.59
C TRP A 40 5.50 -37.43 -15.78
N GLU A 41 4.38 -37.88 -15.19
CA GLU A 41 4.37 -39.04 -14.29
C GLU A 41 4.87 -40.34 -14.92
N ASN A 42 4.72 -40.48 -16.24
CA ASN A 42 5.22 -41.64 -17.00
C ASN A 42 6.52 -41.34 -17.76
N ASP A 43 7.12 -40.16 -17.58
CA ASP A 43 8.38 -39.73 -18.20
C ASP A 43 9.40 -39.42 -17.11
N CYS A 44 9.94 -40.47 -16.49
CA CYS A 44 10.83 -40.34 -15.34
C CYS A 44 12.09 -39.52 -15.67
N GLU A 45 12.57 -39.55 -16.92
CA GLU A 45 13.76 -38.83 -17.38
C GLU A 45 13.56 -37.31 -17.46
N ALA A 46 12.31 -36.84 -17.38
CA ALA A 46 12.00 -35.43 -17.24
C ALA A 46 12.59 -34.83 -15.95
N CYS A 47 12.62 -35.61 -14.86
CA CYS A 47 13.09 -35.16 -13.54
C CYS A 47 14.30 -35.95 -13.02
N HIS A 48 14.47 -37.21 -13.43
CA HIS A 48 15.53 -38.09 -12.96
C HIS A 48 16.65 -38.27 -13.98
N VAL A 49 17.85 -38.50 -13.46
CA VAL A 49 19.01 -38.98 -14.23
C VAL A 49 19.42 -40.33 -13.65
N PRO A 50 19.62 -41.37 -14.48
CA PRO A 50 20.02 -42.69 -14.01
C PRO A 50 21.21 -42.63 -13.03
N TYR A 51 21.08 -43.36 -11.92
CA TYR A 51 22.08 -43.45 -10.84
C TYR A 51 22.48 -42.12 -10.18
N SER A 52 21.72 -41.05 -10.40
CA SER A 52 21.93 -39.75 -9.77
C SER A 52 20.78 -39.48 -8.78
N PRO A 53 21.03 -39.48 -7.46
CA PRO A 53 19.99 -39.23 -6.46
C PRO A 53 19.50 -37.79 -6.55
N ILE A 54 18.17 -37.61 -6.59
CA ILE A 54 17.55 -36.27 -6.64
C ILE A 54 17.66 -35.51 -5.32
N LYS A 55 17.77 -36.23 -4.20
CA LYS A 55 17.98 -35.64 -2.88
C LYS A 55 19.46 -35.47 -2.59
N ASP A 56 19.77 -34.42 -1.86
CA ASP A 56 21.13 -34.06 -1.47
C ASP A 56 21.66 -34.81 -0.24
N ASN A 57 20.81 -35.58 0.43
CA ASN A 57 21.13 -36.26 1.69
C ASN A 57 21.56 -37.73 1.51
N THR A 58 22.14 -38.10 0.36
CA THR A 58 22.58 -39.47 0.09
C THR A 58 24.08 -39.54 -0.15
N TRP A 59 24.70 -40.69 0.15
CA TRP A 59 26.12 -40.92 -0.07
C TRP A 59 26.53 -40.94 -1.56
N LEU A 60 25.55 -41.06 -2.47
CA LEU A 60 25.74 -40.99 -3.93
C LEU A 60 25.67 -39.55 -4.46
N THR A 61 25.31 -38.58 -3.63
CA THR A 61 25.18 -37.19 -4.02
C THR A 61 26.56 -36.55 -4.17
N SER A 62 26.80 -35.90 -5.31
CA SER A 62 27.98 -35.07 -5.58
C SER A 62 27.54 -33.68 -6.06
N GLN A 63 28.43 -32.70 -6.01
CA GLN A 63 28.15 -31.37 -6.56
C GLN A 63 27.76 -31.41 -8.04
N LYS A 64 28.37 -32.31 -8.82
CA LYS A 64 28.06 -32.51 -10.23
C LYS A 64 26.67 -33.13 -10.44
N SER A 65 26.31 -34.16 -9.67
CA SER A 65 24.97 -34.75 -9.78
C SER A 65 23.90 -33.71 -9.41
N MET A 66 24.13 -32.94 -8.36
CA MET A 66 23.26 -31.85 -7.92
C MET A 66 23.02 -30.80 -9.00
N GLN A 67 24.09 -30.32 -9.65
CA GLN A 67 23.98 -29.36 -10.76
C GLN A 67 23.16 -29.91 -11.93
N VAL A 68 23.37 -31.17 -12.31
CA VAL A 68 22.65 -31.81 -13.41
C VAL A 68 21.16 -31.95 -13.08
N LEU A 69 20.82 -32.35 -11.85
CA LEU A 69 19.43 -32.51 -11.40
C LEU A 69 18.73 -31.16 -11.25
N GLU A 70 19.40 -30.16 -10.69
CA GLU A 70 18.87 -28.79 -10.59
C GLU A 70 18.55 -28.21 -11.97
N THR A 71 19.41 -28.48 -12.97
CA THR A 71 19.17 -28.06 -14.36
C THR A 71 17.86 -28.62 -14.91
N LYS A 72 17.47 -29.85 -14.54
CA LYS A 72 16.18 -30.45 -14.97
C LYS A 72 14.98 -29.65 -14.46
N CYS A 73 14.98 -29.27 -13.18
CA CYS A 73 13.94 -28.42 -12.61
C CYS A 73 13.92 -27.04 -13.27
N GLN A 74 15.10 -26.48 -13.54
CA GLN A 74 15.27 -25.13 -14.06
C GLN A 74 14.90 -24.94 -15.54
N VAL A 75 14.71 -26.04 -16.30
CA VAL A 75 14.13 -25.97 -17.65
C VAL A 75 12.77 -25.26 -17.65
N CYS A 76 11.97 -25.52 -16.61
CA CYS A 76 10.62 -24.97 -16.46
C CYS A 76 10.55 -23.89 -15.37
N HIS A 77 11.31 -24.03 -14.29
CA HIS A 77 11.27 -23.12 -13.15
C HIS A 77 12.44 -22.14 -13.17
N ARG A 78 12.14 -20.84 -13.23
CA ARG A 78 13.13 -19.80 -12.98
C ARG A 78 12.89 -19.23 -11.59
N VAL A 79 13.84 -19.42 -10.70
CA VAL A 79 13.72 -19.02 -9.29
C VAL A 79 14.86 -18.09 -8.88
N GLY A 80 14.54 -17.10 -8.06
CA GLY A 80 15.54 -16.19 -7.50
C GLY A 80 16.28 -16.82 -6.31
N ILE A 81 17.38 -16.17 -5.90
CA ILE A 81 17.99 -16.44 -4.60
C ILE A 81 17.01 -16.10 -3.47
N HIS A 82 17.08 -16.80 -2.34
CA HIS A 82 16.30 -16.44 -1.17
C HIS A 82 16.82 -15.14 -0.54
N HIS A 83 18.13 -15.01 -0.34
CA HIS A 83 18.73 -13.86 0.32
C HIS A 83 20.15 -13.60 -0.22
N PRO A 84 20.59 -12.34 -0.36
CA PRO A 84 21.95 -12.02 -0.84
C PRO A 84 23.08 -12.68 -0.03
N LEU A 85 22.89 -12.80 1.29
CA LEU A 85 23.84 -13.43 2.21
C LEU A 85 23.75 -14.96 2.27
N GLN A 86 22.90 -15.61 1.47
CA GLN A 86 22.81 -17.08 1.48
C GLN A 86 24.14 -17.71 1.06
N MET A 87 24.53 -18.81 1.71
CA MET A 87 25.65 -19.64 1.26
C MET A 87 25.15 -20.63 0.20
N SER A 88 25.62 -20.48 -1.04
CA SER A 88 25.19 -21.35 -2.15
C SER A 88 25.58 -22.82 -1.96
N SER A 89 26.63 -23.10 -1.19
CA SER A 89 27.05 -24.46 -0.84
C SER A 89 26.15 -25.17 0.17
N GLU A 90 25.37 -24.40 0.95
CA GLU A 90 24.45 -24.94 1.96
C GLU A 90 22.99 -24.94 1.47
N THR A 91 22.71 -24.22 0.38
CA THR A 91 21.39 -24.24 -0.25
C THR A 91 21.26 -25.56 -1.02
N GLY A 92 20.40 -26.45 -0.52
CA GLY A 92 20.17 -27.77 -1.10
C GLY A 92 19.55 -27.75 -2.50
N SER A 93 19.32 -28.95 -3.07
CA SER A 93 18.62 -29.10 -4.37
C SER A 93 17.16 -28.68 -4.27
N CYS A 94 16.50 -28.38 -5.40
CA CYS A 94 15.03 -28.24 -5.45
C CYS A 94 14.29 -29.34 -4.65
N ALA A 95 14.71 -30.61 -4.78
CA ALA A 95 14.03 -31.75 -4.17
C ALA A 95 14.36 -31.98 -2.67
N SER A 96 15.28 -31.21 -2.08
CA SER A 96 15.51 -31.26 -0.63
C SER A 96 14.39 -30.56 0.13
N CYS A 97 13.80 -29.53 -0.48
CA CYS A 97 12.63 -28.82 0.03
C CYS A 97 11.32 -29.33 -0.62
N HIS A 98 11.29 -29.48 -1.96
CA HIS A 98 10.09 -29.81 -2.73
C HIS A 98 10.00 -31.32 -3.03
N VAL A 99 9.19 -32.06 -2.26
CA VAL A 99 9.06 -33.52 -2.41
C VAL A 99 7.84 -33.89 -3.23
N ASP A 100 8.07 -34.28 -4.49
CA ASP A 100 7.03 -34.44 -5.50
C ASP A 100 6.15 -35.71 -5.37
N HIS A 101 6.76 -36.84 -5.02
CA HIS A 101 6.08 -38.13 -4.87
C HIS A 101 5.35 -38.28 -3.53
N ARG A 102 4.58 -37.26 -3.13
CA ARG A 102 3.74 -37.27 -1.92
C ARG A 102 2.26 -37.43 -2.23
N GLY A 103 1.94 -37.77 -3.47
CA GLY A 103 0.57 -37.92 -3.95
C GLY A 103 0.09 -36.70 -4.73
N ARG A 104 -1.03 -36.89 -5.44
CA ARG A 104 -1.56 -35.92 -6.40
C ARG A 104 -1.89 -34.55 -5.77
N GLU A 105 -2.40 -34.58 -4.54
CA GLU A 105 -2.91 -33.38 -3.85
C GLU A 105 -1.83 -32.66 -3.02
N VAL A 106 -0.55 -33.05 -3.12
CA VAL A 106 0.51 -32.36 -2.38
C VAL A 106 0.72 -30.95 -2.94
N ASP A 107 0.74 -29.97 -2.05
CA ASP A 107 1.19 -28.62 -2.36
C ASP A 107 2.71 -28.56 -2.22
N LEU A 108 3.43 -28.49 -3.34
CA LEU A 108 4.89 -28.44 -3.33
C LEU A 108 5.43 -27.17 -2.70
N ASN A 109 4.67 -26.07 -2.69
CA ASN A 109 5.12 -24.83 -2.08
C ASN A 109 5.10 -24.91 -0.54
N ARG A 110 4.43 -25.91 0.02
CA ARG A 110 4.38 -26.17 1.46
C ARG A 110 5.48 -27.12 1.89
N THR A 111 6.68 -26.55 2.03
CA THR A 111 7.86 -27.26 2.52
C THR A 111 7.83 -27.39 4.05
N SER A 112 8.50 -28.40 4.60
CA SER A 112 8.60 -28.56 6.06
C SER A 112 9.48 -27.48 6.68
N ASP A 113 9.11 -27.01 7.88
CA ASP A 113 9.91 -26.09 8.70
C ASP A 113 11.36 -26.52 8.91
N ARG A 114 11.60 -27.84 8.99
CA ARG A 114 12.96 -28.38 9.09
C ARG A 114 13.87 -27.88 7.97
N SER A 115 13.33 -27.68 6.77
CA SER A 115 14.10 -27.17 5.61
C SER A 115 14.60 -25.74 5.85
N CYS A 116 13.85 -24.96 6.62
CA CYS A 116 14.21 -23.58 7.00
C CYS A 116 15.14 -23.58 8.22
N THR A 117 14.79 -24.34 9.26
CA THR A 117 15.46 -24.27 10.57
C THR A 117 16.86 -24.87 10.58
N VAL A 118 17.23 -25.69 9.58
CA VAL A 118 18.63 -26.15 9.38
C VAL A 118 19.61 -24.97 9.36
N CYS A 119 19.23 -23.85 8.73
CA CYS A 119 20.03 -22.63 8.72
C CYS A 119 19.53 -21.63 9.77
N HIS A 120 18.22 -21.44 9.89
CA HIS A 120 17.64 -20.36 10.70
C HIS A 120 17.75 -20.55 12.22
N ALA A 121 17.92 -21.78 12.71
CA ALA A 121 18.18 -22.02 14.13
C ALA A 121 19.53 -21.45 14.59
N ALA A 122 20.49 -21.27 13.67
CA ALA A 122 21.82 -20.75 13.94
C ALA A 122 22.31 -19.87 12.77
N ILE A 123 21.49 -18.91 12.33
CA ILE A 123 21.73 -18.18 11.06
C ILE A 123 23.07 -17.43 11.00
N ALA A 124 23.68 -17.13 12.16
CA ALA A 124 25.02 -16.54 12.22
C ALA A 124 26.09 -17.42 11.57
N THR A 125 25.99 -18.75 11.65
CA THR A 125 26.94 -19.70 11.04
C THR A 125 26.59 -20.05 9.59
N HIS A 126 25.35 -19.80 9.15
CA HIS A 126 24.80 -20.20 7.85
C HIS A 126 24.60 -19.05 6.86
N ARG A 127 25.36 -17.96 7.02
CA ARG A 127 25.33 -16.80 6.14
C ARG A 127 26.72 -16.30 5.79
N LYS A 128 26.87 -15.71 4.61
CA LYS A 128 28.09 -15.01 4.21
C LYS A 128 28.40 -13.88 5.19
N SER A 129 29.66 -13.80 5.61
CA SER A 129 30.20 -12.71 6.42
C SER A 129 30.59 -11.54 5.50
N ASP A 130 29.62 -10.84 4.95
CA ASP A 130 29.88 -9.67 4.10
C ASP A 130 29.54 -8.38 4.86
N THR A 131 30.58 -7.62 5.22
CA THR A 131 30.46 -6.33 5.92
C THR A 131 30.12 -5.17 4.99
N SER A 132 30.13 -5.37 3.66
CA SER A 132 29.82 -4.35 2.66
C SER A 132 28.32 -4.23 2.37
N ILE A 133 27.53 -5.25 2.73
CA ILE A 133 26.07 -5.21 2.60
C ILE A 133 25.50 -4.55 3.86
N ALA A 134 25.10 -3.27 3.74
CA ALA A 134 24.54 -2.43 4.81
C ALA A 134 23.19 -2.92 5.37
N THR A 135 22.77 -4.14 5.06
CA THR A 135 21.68 -4.84 5.75
C THR A 135 22.28 -5.54 6.98
N ALA A 136 22.83 -4.74 7.90
CA ALA A 136 23.26 -5.26 9.18
C ALA A 136 22.07 -6.02 9.81
N PRO A 137 22.24 -7.28 10.23
CA PRO A 137 21.20 -7.94 11.01
C PRO A 137 20.87 -7.07 12.23
N SER A 138 19.64 -7.17 12.71
CA SER A 138 19.34 -6.71 14.07
C SER A 138 20.44 -7.23 15.01
N PRO A 139 20.96 -6.42 15.94
CA PRO A 139 22.06 -6.82 16.84
C PRO A 139 21.72 -8.08 17.66
N GLU A 140 20.44 -8.46 17.76
CA GLU A 140 19.99 -9.76 18.23
C GLU A 140 19.67 -10.68 17.04
N ILE A 141 20.65 -11.52 16.67
CA ILE A 141 20.41 -12.66 15.80
C ILE A 141 19.78 -13.76 16.67
N SER A 142 18.47 -13.72 16.85
CA SER A 142 17.77 -14.77 17.59
C SER A 142 17.76 -16.09 16.80
N SER A 143 17.88 -17.20 17.53
CA SER A 143 17.62 -18.53 16.97
C SER A 143 16.15 -18.62 16.58
N ILE A 144 15.86 -18.95 15.31
CA ILE A 144 14.49 -19.10 14.83
C ILE A 144 14.23 -20.58 14.55
N THR A 145 13.37 -21.19 15.35
CA THR A 145 13.11 -22.64 15.28
C THR A 145 11.65 -23.02 15.13
N GLN A 146 10.71 -22.17 15.56
CA GLN A 146 9.26 -22.38 15.43
C GLN A 146 8.49 -21.08 15.62
N PHE A 147 7.22 -21.06 15.20
CA PHE A 147 6.34 -19.90 15.36
C PHE A 147 5.65 -19.87 16.73
N ASP A 148 6.32 -19.27 17.72
CA ASP A 148 5.74 -18.97 19.02
C ASP A 148 6.41 -17.74 19.68
N ASP A 149 6.11 -17.51 20.95
CA ASP A 149 6.62 -16.34 21.67
C ASP A 149 8.09 -16.41 22.08
N GLU A 150 8.65 -17.61 22.21
CA GLU A 150 10.00 -17.88 22.69
C GLU A 150 11.01 -18.06 21.54
N HIS A 151 10.55 -18.62 20.41
CA HIS A 151 11.40 -19.14 19.33
C HIS A 151 11.26 -18.37 18.02
N HIS A 152 10.40 -17.36 17.96
CA HIS A 152 10.29 -16.45 16.83
C HIS A 152 10.38 -14.99 17.31
N PRO A 153 11.11 -14.09 16.63
CA PRO A 153 11.16 -12.68 17.01
C PRO A 153 9.83 -11.95 16.80
N GLN A 154 9.69 -10.76 17.39
CA GLN A 154 8.59 -9.85 17.06
C GLN A 154 8.76 -9.30 15.64
N PHE A 155 7.68 -8.76 15.06
CA PHE A 155 7.74 -8.14 13.75
C PHE A 155 8.49 -6.81 13.81
N ALA A 156 9.75 -6.82 13.40
CA ALA A 156 10.61 -5.62 13.42
C ALA A 156 10.03 -4.43 12.65
N SER A 157 9.24 -4.68 11.60
CA SER A 157 8.58 -3.62 10.83
C SER A 157 7.42 -2.94 11.57
N LEU A 158 6.99 -3.47 12.72
CA LEU A 158 5.98 -2.87 13.59
C LEU A 158 6.60 -2.19 14.83
N ALA A 159 7.92 -2.10 14.91
CA ALA A 159 8.58 -1.48 16.07
C ALA A 159 8.32 0.04 16.16
N VAL A 160 8.17 0.71 15.02
CA VAL A 160 7.94 2.15 14.92
C VAL A 160 7.02 2.43 13.74
N ASP A 161 6.07 3.36 13.90
CA ASP A 161 5.27 3.90 12.80
C ASP A 161 6.11 4.94 12.02
N PRO A 162 6.43 4.71 10.73
CA PRO A 162 7.19 5.69 9.92
C PRO A 162 6.31 6.83 9.39
N GLY A 163 5.01 6.78 9.62
CA GLY A 163 3.99 7.72 9.20
C GLY A 163 4.23 9.12 9.74
N ARG A 164 3.96 10.11 8.90
CA ARG A 164 4.04 11.54 9.19
C ARG A 164 2.66 12.22 9.12
N LEU A 165 1.61 11.48 8.80
CA LEU A 165 0.24 11.96 8.79
C LEU A 165 -0.29 12.14 10.21
N LYS A 166 -0.75 13.34 10.53
CA LYS A 166 -1.47 13.67 11.75
C LYS A 166 -2.94 13.29 11.56
N PHE A 167 -3.23 12.01 11.74
CA PHE A 167 -4.57 11.44 11.68
C PHE A 167 -4.89 10.71 12.99
N SER A 168 -6.17 10.46 13.27
CA SER A 168 -6.59 9.71 14.47
C SER A 168 -7.86 8.94 14.16
N HIS A 169 -7.79 7.61 14.08
CA HIS A 169 -8.95 6.75 13.85
C HIS A 169 -10.01 6.98 14.92
N GLY A 170 -9.61 6.95 16.19
CA GLY A 170 -10.56 7.09 17.31
C GLY A 170 -11.34 8.39 17.32
N ARG A 171 -10.83 9.49 16.73
CA ARG A 171 -11.62 10.73 16.54
C ARG A 171 -12.61 10.62 15.40
N HIS A 172 -12.20 10.00 14.29
CA HIS A 172 -13.02 9.89 13.08
C HIS A 172 -14.11 8.81 13.21
N MET A 173 -14.00 7.90 14.18
CA MET A 173 -15.01 6.86 14.45
C MET A 173 -16.05 7.28 15.50
N LEU A 174 -15.92 8.48 16.09
CA LEU A 174 -16.93 9.03 16.99
C LEU A 174 -18.06 9.70 16.20
N PRO A 175 -19.32 9.64 16.68
CA PRO A 175 -20.40 10.42 16.12
C PRO A 175 -20.03 11.91 16.00
N GLY A 176 -20.28 12.46 14.81
CA GLY A 176 -20.04 13.85 14.46
C GLY A 176 -18.58 14.20 14.24
N LEU A 177 -17.67 13.22 14.23
CA LEU A 177 -16.21 13.40 14.10
C LEU A 177 -15.64 14.34 15.18
N SER A 178 -16.22 14.28 16.37
CA SER A 178 -16.06 15.31 17.40
C SER A 178 -14.96 14.99 18.42
N PHE A 179 -14.38 16.05 19.01
CA PHE A 179 -13.34 15.96 20.04
C PHE A 179 -13.89 15.68 21.46
N GLY A 180 -15.17 15.35 21.61
CA GLY A 180 -15.61 14.73 22.84
C GLY A 180 -17.05 14.24 22.88
N PRO A 181 -17.60 13.88 24.05
CA PRO A 181 -18.91 13.26 24.12
C PRO A 181 -19.88 14.29 23.60
N LEU A 182 -20.56 13.96 22.51
CA LEU A 182 -21.82 14.61 22.19
C LEU A 182 -22.75 14.12 23.29
N ALA A 183 -23.01 14.96 24.29
CA ALA A 183 -23.92 14.59 25.36
C ALA A 183 -25.25 14.18 24.70
N PHE A 184 -25.63 12.90 24.83
CA PHE A 184 -27.02 12.45 24.70
C PHE A 184 -27.79 12.88 25.95
N ASP A 185 -27.63 14.14 26.35
CA ASP A 185 -28.42 14.71 27.42
C ASP A 185 -29.52 15.54 26.74
N GLU A 186 -30.72 14.97 26.73
CA GLU A 186 -31.94 15.64 26.24
C GLU A 186 -32.21 16.97 26.98
N ASN A 187 -31.53 17.22 28.12
CA ASN A 187 -31.62 18.43 28.93
C ASN A 187 -30.35 19.30 28.95
N ALA A 188 -29.30 18.98 28.17
CA ALA A 188 -28.11 19.83 28.10
C ALA A 188 -28.41 21.13 27.32
N THR A 189 -28.81 22.16 28.04
CA THR A 189 -29.06 23.52 27.53
C THR A 189 -27.77 24.25 27.12
N ASP A 190 -26.61 23.76 27.54
CA ASP A 190 -25.30 24.25 27.12
C ASP A 190 -24.75 23.41 25.95
N LYS A 191 -25.18 23.76 24.73
CA LYS A 191 -24.48 23.32 23.52
C LYS A 191 -23.02 23.80 23.62
N PRO A 192 -22.00 22.92 23.60
CA PRO A 192 -20.63 23.37 23.52
C PRO A 192 -20.45 24.15 22.20
N LYS A 193 -20.41 25.48 22.31
CA LYS A 193 -20.42 26.45 21.20
C LYS A 193 -19.25 26.29 20.21
N ASP A 194 -18.25 25.47 20.54
CA ASP A 194 -17.03 25.26 19.76
C ASP A 194 -16.89 23.85 19.16
N ARG A 195 -17.92 23.00 19.23
CA ARG A 195 -17.92 21.66 18.63
C ARG A 195 -18.97 21.56 17.52
N VAL A 196 -18.60 21.88 16.29
CA VAL A 196 -19.45 21.56 15.13
C VAL A 196 -19.35 20.05 14.90
N ALA A 197 -20.37 19.32 15.37
CA ALA A 197 -20.56 17.93 15.01
C ALA A 197 -21.15 17.87 13.59
N ILE A 198 -20.52 17.12 12.69
CA ILE A 198 -20.97 17.00 11.30
C ILE A 198 -22.17 16.07 11.23
N SER A 199 -23.29 16.52 10.67
CA SER A 199 -24.45 15.68 10.35
C SER A 199 -24.46 15.25 8.88
N TYR A 200 -25.18 14.19 8.55
CA TYR A 200 -25.28 13.71 7.16
C TYR A 200 -25.85 14.78 6.21
N GLY A 201 -26.76 15.62 6.70
CA GLY A 201 -27.36 16.72 5.94
C GLY A 201 -26.38 17.84 5.59
N MET A 202 -25.20 17.88 6.22
CA MET A 202 -24.11 18.80 5.83
C MET A 202 -23.26 18.25 4.67
N LEU A 203 -23.41 16.96 4.33
CA LEU A 203 -22.70 16.35 3.21
C LEU A 203 -23.45 16.59 1.89
N ALA A 204 -22.69 16.73 0.80
CA ALA A 204 -23.26 16.78 -0.53
C ALA A 204 -24.05 15.49 -0.81
N GLU A 205 -25.09 15.59 -1.63
CA GLU A 205 -25.98 14.45 -1.91
C GLU A 205 -25.22 13.22 -2.42
N GLN A 206 -24.26 13.43 -3.32
CA GLN A 206 -23.38 12.38 -3.84
C GLN A 206 -22.51 11.69 -2.77
N ASP A 207 -22.13 12.41 -1.71
CA ASP A 207 -21.30 11.86 -0.64
C ASP A 207 -22.17 11.11 0.40
N ARG A 208 -23.44 11.53 0.56
CA ARG A 208 -24.37 10.86 1.49
C ARG A 208 -24.57 9.40 1.12
N GLU A 209 -24.65 9.04 -0.16
CA GLU A 209 -24.79 7.64 -0.59
C GLU A 209 -23.67 6.74 -0.06
N LYS A 210 -22.46 7.28 0.11
CA LYS A 210 -21.30 6.55 0.60
C LYS A 210 -21.25 6.45 2.12
N TYR A 211 -21.58 7.54 2.82
CA TYR A 211 -21.33 7.65 4.26
C TYR A 211 -22.59 7.46 5.12
N GLN A 212 -23.78 7.71 4.59
CA GLN A 212 -25.04 7.62 5.31
C GLN A 212 -25.57 6.17 5.31
N PRO A 213 -25.71 5.51 6.47
CA PRO A 213 -26.31 4.20 6.54
C PRO A 213 -27.75 4.19 6.00
N LYS A 214 -28.17 3.07 5.41
CA LYS A 214 -29.56 2.94 4.93
C LYS A 214 -30.53 3.04 6.11
N GLY A 215 -31.44 4.00 6.03
CA GLY A 215 -32.48 4.22 7.04
C GLY A 215 -32.15 5.27 8.11
N SER A 216 -30.96 5.89 8.10
CA SER A 216 -30.68 7.03 8.97
C SER A 216 -31.23 8.35 8.41
N HIS A 217 -31.50 9.30 9.29
CA HIS A 217 -31.98 10.64 8.95
C HIS A 217 -30.83 11.64 8.68
N SER A 218 -31.12 12.71 7.94
CA SER A 218 -30.11 13.72 7.57
C SER A 218 -29.61 14.57 8.75
N ASP A 219 -30.39 14.69 9.81
CA ASP A 219 -30.02 15.40 11.04
C ASP A 219 -29.13 14.56 11.97
N GLU A 220 -29.02 13.25 11.73
CA GLU A 220 -28.10 12.38 12.47
C GLU A 220 -26.63 12.67 12.15
N PHE A 221 -25.77 12.37 13.12
CA PHE A 221 -24.34 12.65 13.03
C PHE A 221 -23.60 11.64 12.14
N VAL A 222 -22.64 12.14 11.37
CA VAL A 222 -21.70 11.32 10.61
C VAL A 222 -20.90 10.46 11.58
N GLN A 223 -20.90 9.14 11.39
CA GLN A 223 -20.04 8.23 12.12
C GLN A 223 -19.34 7.31 11.13
N LEU A 224 -18.02 7.40 11.06
CA LEU A 224 -17.25 6.57 10.14
C LEU A 224 -16.97 5.19 10.74
N SER A 225 -16.84 4.21 9.85
CA SER A 225 -16.38 2.86 10.15
C SER A 225 -15.07 2.58 9.43
N CYS A 226 -14.44 1.45 9.72
CA CYS A 226 -13.23 1.01 9.01
C CYS A 226 -13.44 1.00 7.48
N ALA A 227 -14.62 0.55 7.02
CA ALA A 227 -14.98 0.45 5.61
C ALA A 227 -15.24 1.82 4.94
N SER A 228 -15.33 2.91 5.71
CA SER A 228 -15.44 4.27 5.15
C SER A 228 -14.14 4.72 4.48
N CYS A 229 -13.00 4.14 4.86
CA CYS A 229 -11.67 4.45 4.33
C CYS A 229 -10.92 3.22 3.79
N HIS A 230 -11.08 2.04 4.40
CA HIS A 230 -10.40 0.82 3.98
C HIS A 230 -11.24 0.03 2.98
N GLU A 231 -10.83 0.08 1.72
CA GLU A 231 -11.45 -0.67 0.64
C GLU A 231 -10.62 -1.90 0.28
N PHE A 232 -11.26 -3.07 0.19
CA PHE A 232 -10.64 -4.34 -0.20
C PHE A 232 -11.29 -4.85 -1.48
N VAL A 233 -11.01 -4.19 -2.61
CA VAL A 233 -11.57 -4.60 -3.90
C VAL A 233 -10.76 -5.77 -4.49
N PRO A 234 -11.41 -6.75 -5.13
CA PRO A 234 -10.71 -7.85 -5.79
C PRO A 234 -9.99 -7.41 -7.08
N SER A 235 -10.40 -6.27 -7.66
CA SER A 235 -9.80 -5.63 -8.82
C SER A 235 -10.23 -4.16 -8.85
N LEU A 236 -9.34 -3.24 -9.24
CA LEU A 236 -9.67 -1.82 -9.40
C LEU A 236 -10.79 -1.66 -10.47
N PRO A 237 -11.85 -0.87 -10.21
CA PRO A 237 -12.87 -0.57 -11.21
C PRO A 237 -12.27 0.02 -12.49
N VAL A 238 -12.91 -0.21 -13.64
CA VAL A 238 -12.49 0.38 -14.93
C VAL A 238 -12.54 1.91 -14.80
N GLY A 239 -11.41 2.58 -15.06
CA GLY A 239 -11.26 4.04 -14.91
C GLY A 239 -10.74 4.50 -13.55
N ASP A 240 -10.53 3.59 -12.60
CA ASP A 240 -9.85 3.89 -11.35
C ASP A 240 -8.33 3.99 -11.59
N ILE A 241 -7.81 5.23 -11.57
CA ILE A 241 -6.41 5.59 -11.90
C ILE A 241 -5.48 5.58 -10.68
N ARG A 242 -5.93 5.02 -9.55
CA ARG A 242 -5.12 4.92 -8.33
C ARG A 242 -3.72 4.40 -8.61
N ALA A 243 -2.73 5.12 -8.11
CA ALA A 243 -1.35 4.66 -8.08
C ALA A 243 -1.21 3.60 -6.97
N VAL A 244 -1.54 2.35 -7.30
CA VAL A 244 -1.23 1.21 -6.44
C VAL A 244 0.20 0.76 -6.70
N SER A 245 0.95 0.47 -5.63
CA SER A 245 2.28 -0.11 -5.78
C SER A 245 2.19 -1.43 -6.54
N GLY A 246 3.23 -1.77 -7.33
CA GLY A 246 3.29 -3.04 -8.04
C GLY A 246 3.16 -4.25 -7.10
N LEU A 247 3.56 -4.10 -5.84
CA LEU A 247 3.38 -5.12 -4.80
C LEU A 247 1.90 -5.32 -4.46
N VAL A 248 1.15 -4.23 -4.20
CA VAL A 248 -0.30 -4.33 -3.91
C VAL A 248 -1.05 -4.88 -5.14
N ALA A 249 -0.69 -4.44 -6.35
CA ALA A 249 -1.32 -4.90 -7.58
C ALA A 249 -1.06 -6.38 -7.90
N SER A 250 0.09 -6.93 -7.51
CA SER A 250 0.46 -8.35 -7.73
C SER A 250 0.06 -9.27 -6.57
N SER A 251 -0.49 -8.71 -5.50
CA SER A 251 -0.89 -9.49 -4.33
C SER A 251 -2.25 -10.18 -4.54
N PRO A 252 -2.50 -11.32 -3.85
CA PRO A 252 -3.80 -11.95 -3.90
C PRO A 252 -4.93 -10.98 -3.47
N PRO A 253 -6.14 -11.10 -4.04
CA PRO A 253 -7.29 -10.33 -3.61
C PRO A 253 -7.48 -10.33 -2.08
N GLY A 254 -7.79 -9.15 -1.53
CA GLY A 254 -7.98 -8.95 -0.09
C GLY A 254 -6.70 -9.04 0.75
N ALA A 255 -5.51 -9.19 0.16
CA ALA A 255 -4.25 -9.12 0.91
C ALA A 255 -4.09 -7.78 1.62
N TYR A 256 -4.25 -6.69 0.87
CA TYR A 256 -4.07 -5.32 1.32
C TYR A 256 -5.32 -4.48 1.02
N SER A 257 -5.56 -3.46 1.83
CA SER A 257 -6.51 -2.42 1.47
C SER A 257 -5.91 -1.50 0.41
N LEU A 258 -6.78 -0.89 -0.38
CA LEU A 258 -6.36 0.15 -1.31
C LEU A 258 -5.85 1.40 -0.55
N PRO A 259 -4.98 2.21 -1.18
CA PRO A 259 -4.53 3.47 -0.59
C PRO A 259 -5.69 4.42 -0.27
N VAL A 260 -5.57 5.09 0.88
CA VAL A 260 -6.49 6.16 1.29
C VAL A 260 -6.09 7.46 0.59
N GLU A 261 -7.01 8.00 -0.20
CA GLU A 261 -6.86 9.26 -0.95
C GLU A 261 -7.76 10.37 -0.40
N PHE A 262 -7.29 11.62 -0.45
CA PHE A 262 -7.99 12.78 0.11
C PHE A 262 -9.34 13.03 -0.58
N GLU A 263 -9.33 13.10 -1.91
CA GLU A 263 -10.51 13.40 -2.74
C GLU A 263 -11.64 12.40 -2.48
N ARG A 264 -11.29 11.15 -2.20
CA ARG A 264 -12.25 10.06 -2.07
C ARG A 264 -12.70 9.81 -0.64
N HIS A 265 -11.83 10.01 0.35
CA HIS A 265 -12.12 9.61 1.73
C HIS A 265 -12.23 10.79 2.69
N CYS A 266 -11.70 11.96 2.35
CA CYS A 266 -11.62 13.12 3.24
C CYS A 266 -12.44 14.31 2.72
N ALA A 267 -12.49 14.54 1.42
CA ALA A 267 -13.08 15.74 0.81
C ALA A 267 -14.59 15.90 1.06
N ALA A 268 -15.28 14.82 1.45
CA ALA A 268 -16.68 14.86 1.85
C ALA A 268 -16.91 15.70 3.13
N CYS A 269 -15.96 15.65 4.06
CA CYS A 269 -16.04 16.30 5.37
C CYS A 269 -15.01 17.44 5.54
N HIS A 270 -13.96 17.48 4.73
CA HIS A 270 -12.88 18.46 4.79
C HIS A 270 -12.75 19.23 3.46
N ALA A 271 -12.82 20.56 3.53
CA ALA A 271 -12.49 21.43 2.41
C ALA A 271 -11.03 21.93 2.52
N LEU A 272 -10.46 22.40 1.41
CA LEU A 272 -9.13 23.00 1.35
C LEU A 272 -9.20 24.41 0.75
N PRO A 273 -9.95 25.35 1.36
CA PRO A 273 -10.13 26.66 0.77
C PRO A 273 -8.83 27.46 0.75
N ILE A 274 -8.70 28.37 -0.23
CA ILE A 274 -7.55 29.29 -0.30
C ILE A 274 -7.72 30.53 0.59
N THR A 275 -8.94 30.85 1.00
CA THR A 275 -9.31 32.00 1.85
C THR A 275 -10.51 31.67 2.74
N GLY A 276 -10.65 32.33 3.89
CA GLY A 276 -11.87 32.24 4.72
C GLY A 276 -11.60 31.78 6.15
N SER A 277 -12.64 31.33 6.85
CA SER A 277 -12.53 30.79 8.21
C SER A 277 -12.54 29.26 8.19
N ASP A 278 -11.65 28.67 8.98
CA ASP A 278 -11.46 27.24 9.20
C ASP A 278 -12.65 26.51 9.85
N LYS A 279 -13.75 27.22 10.13
CA LYS A 279 -14.90 26.65 10.84
C LYS A 279 -15.85 26.04 9.83
N PRO A 280 -16.11 24.71 9.88
CA PRO A 280 -17.18 24.13 9.09
C PRO A 280 -18.49 24.78 9.52
N SER A 281 -19.05 25.65 8.69
CA SER A 281 -20.46 25.97 8.74
C SER A 281 -21.19 25.07 7.76
N ALA A 282 -22.48 24.83 8.00
CA ALA A 282 -23.35 24.18 7.02
C ALA A 282 -23.29 24.87 5.63
N SER A 283 -22.94 26.17 5.59
CA SER A 283 -22.71 26.91 4.35
C SER A 283 -21.32 26.73 3.72
N SER A 284 -20.28 26.37 4.48
CA SER A 284 -18.90 26.19 3.96
C SER A 284 -18.70 24.86 3.24
N LEU A 285 -19.50 23.84 3.57
CA LEU A 285 -19.50 22.54 2.89
C LEU A 285 -20.30 22.57 1.57
N ASP A 286 -21.08 23.62 1.33
CA ASP A 286 -21.91 23.81 0.12
C ASP A 286 -21.18 24.63 -0.97
N THR A 287 -20.11 25.36 -0.61
CA THR A 287 -19.29 26.15 -1.54
C THR A 287 -18.08 25.40 -2.13
N ARG A 288 -18.06 24.06 -2.01
CA ARG A 288 -16.94 23.22 -2.44
C ARG A 288 -16.61 23.41 -3.93
N GLY A 289 -15.32 23.48 -4.24
CA GLY A 289 -14.80 23.34 -5.60
C GLY A 289 -14.57 24.61 -6.42
N LYS A 290 -15.03 25.80 -6.01
CA LYS A 290 -14.67 27.04 -6.73
C LYS A 290 -13.35 27.67 -6.29
N ASP A 291 -12.97 27.47 -5.03
CA ASP A 291 -11.82 28.12 -4.39
C ASP A 291 -10.99 27.16 -3.53
N ASP A 292 -11.13 25.86 -3.74
CA ASP A 292 -10.35 24.85 -3.03
C ASP A 292 -9.03 24.60 -3.77
N ILE A 293 -7.96 24.40 -3.02
CA ILE A 293 -6.69 23.95 -3.59
C ILE A 293 -6.74 22.44 -3.85
N PRO A 294 -6.36 21.97 -5.06
CA PRO A 294 -6.20 20.54 -5.31
C PRO A 294 -5.21 19.90 -4.33
N HIS A 295 -5.52 18.70 -3.82
CA HIS A 295 -4.59 17.97 -2.97
C HIS A 295 -3.41 17.41 -3.79
N GLY A 296 -2.32 17.06 -3.11
CA GLY A 296 -1.14 16.47 -3.76
C GLY A 296 -0.25 17.42 -4.56
N LEU A 297 -0.54 18.73 -4.59
CA LEU A 297 0.31 19.72 -5.26
C LEU A 297 1.65 19.90 -4.53
N ARG A 298 2.73 20.06 -5.32
CA ARG A 298 4.06 20.45 -4.83
C ARG A 298 4.09 21.96 -4.52
N ALA A 299 5.07 22.42 -3.75
CA ALA A 299 5.19 23.81 -3.31
C ALA A 299 5.13 24.82 -4.47
N GLU A 300 5.82 24.54 -5.58
CA GLU A 300 5.83 25.36 -6.79
C GLU A 300 4.44 25.43 -7.43
N ALA A 301 3.72 24.32 -7.49
CA ALA A 301 2.37 24.24 -8.04
C ALA A 301 1.32 24.90 -7.12
N ILE A 302 1.49 24.79 -5.79
CA ILE A 302 0.67 25.51 -4.80
C ILE A 302 0.81 27.01 -5.01
N ARG A 303 2.06 27.51 -5.11
CA ARG A 303 2.35 28.92 -5.39
C ARG A 303 1.64 29.40 -6.64
N LEU A 304 1.87 28.71 -7.76
CA LEU A 304 1.28 29.06 -9.04
C LEU A 304 -0.24 29.08 -8.97
N TYR A 305 -0.85 28.08 -8.32
CA TYR A 305 -2.30 28.01 -8.15
C TYR A 305 -2.86 29.22 -7.37
N LEU A 306 -2.23 29.58 -6.26
CA LEU A 306 -2.65 30.73 -5.45
C LEU A 306 -2.51 32.05 -6.22
N GLU A 307 -1.36 32.28 -6.85
CA GLU A 307 -1.10 33.48 -7.64
C GLU A 307 -2.11 33.60 -8.79
N GLN A 308 -2.37 32.52 -9.54
CA GLN A 308 -3.35 32.50 -10.63
C GLN A 308 -4.77 32.76 -10.15
N THR A 309 -5.21 32.05 -9.11
CA THR A 309 -6.60 32.14 -8.63
C THR A 309 -6.88 33.53 -8.06
N ILE A 310 -5.94 34.10 -7.31
CA ILE A 310 -6.09 35.45 -6.73
C ILE A 310 -6.04 36.51 -7.83
N LEU A 311 -5.14 36.38 -8.82
CA LEU A 311 -5.09 37.27 -9.97
C LEU A 311 -6.40 37.23 -10.77
N GLN A 312 -6.94 36.04 -11.02
CA GLN A 312 -8.20 35.87 -11.73
C GLN A 312 -9.35 36.56 -10.98
N LYS A 313 -9.42 36.38 -9.65
CA LYS A 313 -10.42 37.06 -8.80
C LYS A 313 -10.27 38.58 -8.83
N ALA A 314 -9.04 39.09 -8.77
CA ALA A 314 -8.77 40.52 -8.85
C ALA A 314 -9.30 41.08 -10.18
N ILE A 315 -8.96 40.45 -11.32
CA ILE A 315 -9.43 40.84 -12.66
C ILE A 315 -10.96 40.79 -12.77
N GLN A 316 -11.60 39.76 -12.21
CA GLN A 316 -13.06 39.64 -12.22
C GLN A 316 -13.75 40.71 -11.35
N SER A 317 -13.12 41.11 -10.25
CA SER A 317 -13.66 42.12 -9.33
C SER A 317 -13.52 43.55 -9.86
N ASP A 318 -12.48 43.81 -10.65
CA ASP A 318 -12.22 45.11 -11.26
C ASP A 318 -11.62 44.94 -12.66
N THR A 319 -12.46 45.04 -13.69
CA THR A 319 -12.02 44.92 -15.08
C THR A 319 -11.13 46.07 -15.53
N THR A 320 -11.08 47.19 -14.79
CA THR A 320 -10.19 48.32 -15.12
C THR A 320 -8.72 47.95 -14.96
N ILE A 321 -8.41 46.86 -14.25
CA ILE A 321 -7.09 46.23 -14.20
C ILE A 321 -6.63 45.80 -15.61
N LEU A 322 -7.54 45.41 -16.50
CA LEU A 322 -7.22 45.06 -17.89
C LEU A 322 -6.96 46.30 -18.77
N ASP A 323 -7.45 47.47 -18.35
CA ASP A 323 -7.28 48.74 -19.04
C ASP A 323 -5.99 49.48 -18.64
N LEU A 324 -5.20 48.91 -17.72
CA LEU A 324 -3.86 49.37 -17.39
C LEU A 324 -2.99 49.32 -18.64
N LYS A 325 -2.71 50.49 -19.22
CA LYS A 325 -1.87 50.62 -20.42
C LYS A 325 -0.48 50.08 -20.15
N VAL A 326 -0.17 48.92 -20.74
CA VAL A 326 1.21 48.48 -20.97
C VAL A 326 1.91 49.59 -21.77
N PRO A 327 3.01 50.18 -21.27
CA PRO A 327 3.80 51.11 -22.07
C PRO A 327 4.22 50.36 -23.34
N ARG A 328 3.74 50.83 -24.50
CA ARG A 328 4.16 50.28 -25.79
C ARG A 328 5.63 50.63 -25.99
N SER A 329 6.52 49.70 -25.67
CA SER A 329 7.89 49.77 -26.15
C SER A 329 7.87 49.69 -27.69
N PRO A 330 8.55 50.60 -28.41
CA PRO A 330 8.68 50.50 -29.85
C PRO A 330 9.46 49.22 -30.18
N LEU A 331 8.89 48.34 -31.02
CA LEU A 331 9.61 47.17 -31.56
C LEU A 331 10.79 47.60 -32.45
N PRO A 332 11.87 46.78 -32.56
CA PRO A 332 11.93 45.37 -32.21
C PRO A 332 12.82 45.10 -30.98
N SER A 333 12.22 44.63 -29.90
CA SER A 333 12.91 43.88 -28.85
C SER A 333 12.13 42.59 -28.61
N PRO A 334 12.81 41.45 -28.39
CA PRO A 334 12.15 40.21 -27.98
C PRO A 334 11.29 40.47 -26.74
N GLN A 335 10.04 40.02 -26.77
CA GLN A 335 9.02 40.38 -25.80
C GLN A 335 9.28 39.70 -24.45
N ASP A 336 9.69 40.48 -23.45
CA ASP A 336 9.37 40.22 -22.04
C ASP A 336 7.96 40.75 -21.79
N GLN A 337 6.98 39.85 -21.68
CA GLN A 337 5.62 40.20 -21.28
C GLN A 337 5.53 40.14 -19.74
N THR A 338 6.22 41.04 -19.04
CA THR A 338 6.00 41.25 -17.61
C THR A 338 4.74 42.10 -17.40
N ILE A 339 3.84 41.63 -16.51
CA ILE A 339 2.64 42.37 -16.09
C ILE A 339 3.09 43.76 -15.59
N PRO A 340 2.71 44.87 -16.24
CA PRO A 340 3.36 46.17 -16.07
C PRO A 340 2.63 47.10 -15.09
N ASP A 341 2.11 46.58 -13.97
CA ASP A 341 1.67 47.47 -12.89
C ASP A 341 2.18 46.99 -11.52
N GLU A 342 3.21 47.68 -11.03
CA GLU A 342 3.76 47.53 -9.67
C GLU A 342 2.65 47.66 -8.61
N ARG A 343 1.60 48.43 -8.89
CA ARG A 343 0.45 48.60 -8.00
C ARG A 343 -0.41 47.35 -7.93
N LEU A 344 -0.68 46.70 -9.07
CA LEU A 344 -1.40 45.42 -9.12
C LEU A 344 -0.59 44.32 -8.44
N ARG A 345 0.73 44.27 -8.68
CA ARG A 345 1.63 43.34 -8.00
C ARG A 345 1.61 43.53 -6.49
N THR A 346 1.75 44.78 -6.02
CA THR A 346 1.71 45.09 -4.58
C THR A 346 0.38 44.66 -3.94
N LEU A 347 -0.74 44.89 -4.62
CA LEU A 347 -2.07 44.53 -4.12
C LEU A 347 -2.31 43.01 -4.09
N ILE A 348 -1.81 42.29 -5.10
CA ILE A 348 -1.95 40.83 -5.19
C ILE A 348 -0.98 40.14 -4.23
N SER A 349 0.27 40.58 -4.11
CA SER A 349 1.28 39.97 -3.24
C SER A 349 0.82 39.89 -1.79
N ALA A 350 0.22 40.95 -1.25
CA ALA A 350 -0.33 40.92 0.11
C ALA A 350 -1.45 39.88 0.29
N THR A 351 -2.31 39.74 -0.71
CA THR A 351 -3.41 38.75 -0.70
C THR A 351 -2.88 37.32 -0.86
N VAL A 352 -1.86 37.13 -1.70
CA VAL A 352 -1.15 35.86 -1.88
C VAL A 352 -0.46 35.46 -0.59
N ASP A 353 0.23 36.37 0.10
CA ASP A 353 0.90 36.09 1.37
C ASP A 353 -0.09 35.71 2.50
N ALA A 354 -1.23 36.39 2.57
CA ALA A 354 -2.30 36.05 3.50
C ALA A 354 -2.88 34.65 3.20
N SER A 355 -3.18 34.37 1.92
CA SER A 355 -3.71 33.08 1.48
C SER A 355 -2.68 31.96 1.69
N ARG A 356 -1.40 32.22 1.41
CA ARG A 356 -0.29 31.31 1.67
C ARG A 356 -0.22 30.95 3.15
N THR A 357 -0.31 31.92 4.04
CA THR A 357 -0.28 31.69 5.50
C THR A 357 -1.48 30.84 5.94
N PHE A 358 -2.67 31.16 5.42
CA PHE A 358 -3.89 30.42 5.70
C PHE A 358 -3.80 28.96 5.22
N VAL A 359 -3.45 28.74 3.95
CA VAL A 359 -3.32 27.40 3.37
C VAL A 359 -2.21 26.60 4.06
N ARG A 360 -1.08 27.23 4.41
CA ARG A 360 -0.03 26.59 5.23
C ARG A 360 -0.60 26.04 6.53
N GLY A 361 -1.43 26.83 7.23
CA GLY A 361 -2.12 26.42 8.45
C GLY A 361 -3.10 25.27 8.22
N GLY A 362 -3.88 25.32 7.14
CA GLY A 362 -4.80 24.26 6.73
C GLY A 362 -4.08 22.93 6.48
N CYS A 363 -3.04 22.93 5.64
CA CYS A 363 -2.21 21.76 5.37
C CYS A 363 -1.56 21.22 6.66
N ALA A 364 -1.11 22.11 7.55
CA ALA A 364 -0.44 21.75 8.80
C ALA A 364 -1.36 21.06 9.83
N LYS A 365 -2.68 21.01 9.61
CA LYS A 365 -3.58 20.21 10.45
C LYS A 365 -3.32 18.71 10.30
N CYS A 366 -3.05 18.26 9.08
CA CYS A 366 -2.85 16.85 8.76
C CYS A 366 -1.39 16.53 8.41
N HIS A 367 -0.66 17.46 7.81
CA HIS A 367 0.69 17.21 7.30
C HIS A 367 1.78 17.88 8.14
N LEU A 368 2.98 17.31 8.08
CA LEU A 368 4.18 18.04 8.44
C LEU A 368 4.53 18.98 7.29
N VAL A 369 4.66 20.26 7.63
CA VAL A 369 4.88 21.35 6.67
C VAL A 369 6.20 22.00 7.02
N GLU A 370 7.05 22.14 6.02
CA GLU A 370 8.41 22.68 6.13
C GLU A 370 8.55 23.87 5.19
N ASP A 371 9.38 24.85 5.52
CA ASP A 371 9.64 25.98 4.63
C ASP A 371 10.81 25.63 3.70
N LYS A 372 10.67 25.94 2.41
CA LYS A 372 11.59 25.66 1.32
C LYS A 372 11.80 26.93 0.50
N GLU A 373 13.04 27.19 0.08
CA GLU A 373 13.31 28.25 -0.88
C GLU A 373 12.88 27.80 -2.27
N LEU A 374 12.08 28.62 -2.96
CA LEU A 374 11.69 28.38 -4.33
C LEU A 374 12.43 29.34 -5.27
N PRO A 375 12.85 28.86 -6.45
CA PRO A 375 13.44 29.73 -7.46
C PRO A 375 12.47 30.84 -7.87
N PHE A 376 12.99 32.02 -8.15
CA PHE A 376 12.19 33.19 -8.45
C PHE A 376 11.35 33.03 -9.72
N GLU A 377 11.91 32.37 -10.73
CA GLU A 377 11.29 32.05 -12.02
C GLU A 377 10.02 31.17 -11.89
N THR A 378 9.77 30.58 -10.72
CA THR A 378 8.53 29.83 -10.45
C THR A 378 7.35 30.72 -10.08
N SER A 379 7.55 32.05 -9.93
CA SER A 379 6.47 33.01 -9.69
C SER A 379 5.91 33.61 -10.98
N LEU A 380 4.61 33.85 -11.00
CA LEU A 380 3.97 34.78 -11.92
C LEU A 380 4.15 36.25 -11.52
N LEU A 381 4.48 36.51 -10.24
CA LEU A 381 4.70 37.86 -9.71
C LEU A 381 6.17 38.32 -9.81
N ALA A 382 7.04 37.50 -10.42
CA ALA A 382 8.45 37.79 -10.66
C ALA A 382 8.65 38.98 -11.63
N THR A 383 9.65 39.83 -11.37
CA THR A 383 10.08 40.96 -12.21
C THR A 383 11.45 40.66 -12.86
N ASP A 384 11.69 41.13 -14.08
CA ASP A 384 12.95 40.91 -14.84
C ASP A 384 14.20 41.58 -14.21
N HIS A 385 14.02 42.29 -13.09
CA HIS A 385 15.09 42.95 -12.35
C HIS A 385 15.08 42.50 -10.89
N PRO A 386 15.85 41.45 -10.53
CA PRO A 386 16.18 41.21 -9.13
C PRO A 386 16.90 42.46 -8.63
N GLN A 387 16.36 43.13 -7.61
CA GLN A 387 17.11 44.16 -6.91
C GLN A 387 18.44 43.53 -6.50
N LYS A 388 19.56 44.07 -6.99
CA LYS A 388 20.93 43.52 -6.87
C LYS A 388 21.39 43.17 -5.43
N ASN A 389 20.60 43.51 -4.41
CA ASN A 389 20.90 43.28 -2.99
C ASN A 389 19.79 42.52 -2.22
N SER A 390 18.78 41.98 -2.89
CA SER A 390 17.80 41.05 -2.30
C SER A 390 18.17 39.66 -2.77
N SER A 391 18.50 38.75 -1.85
CA SER A 391 18.55 37.32 -2.16
C SER A 391 17.22 36.95 -2.83
N SER A 392 17.28 36.61 -4.11
CA SER A 392 16.15 36.42 -5.03
C SER A 392 15.38 35.12 -4.77
N GLN A 393 15.05 34.86 -3.51
CA GLN A 393 14.44 33.63 -3.03
C GLN A 393 13.28 34.00 -2.12
N SER A 394 12.06 33.68 -2.55
CA SER A 394 10.91 33.67 -1.64
C SER A 394 10.89 32.30 -0.96
N THR A 395 10.98 32.26 0.37
CA THR A 395 10.63 31.05 1.12
C THR A 395 9.16 30.74 0.84
N TRP A 396 8.80 29.46 0.71
CA TRP A 396 7.44 28.96 0.53
C TRP A 396 7.28 27.69 1.35
N PHE A 397 6.06 27.34 1.74
CA PHE A 397 5.86 26.10 2.48
C PHE A 397 5.77 24.91 1.52
N SER A 398 6.23 23.76 1.99
CA SER A 398 6.20 22.47 1.30
C SER A 398 5.55 21.44 2.20
N VAL A 399 4.70 20.60 1.62
CA VAL A 399 4.03 19.50 2.30
C VAL A 399 4.86 18.24 2.09
N GLY A 400 5.38 17.66 3.17
CA GLY A 400 6.17 16.43 3.10
C GLY A 400 5.32 15.18 2.84
N PRO A 401 5.92 14.07 2.36
CA PRO A 401 5.18 12.83 2.15
C PRO A 401 4.67 12.25 3.49
N VAL A 402 3.48 11.63 3.46
CA VAL A 402 2.85 11.04 4.65
C VAL A 402 3.55 9.78 5.17
N ARG A 403 4.36 9.11 4.35
CA ARG A 403 5.14 7.90 4.69
C ARG A 403 4.36 6.76 5.37
N VAL A 404 3.04 6.70 5.17
CA VAL A 404 2.23 5.55 5.61
C VAL A 404 2.60 4.34 4.74
N PRO A 405 3.08 3.22 5.31
CA PRO A 405 3.44 2.05 4.53
C PRO A 405 2.23 1.43 3.83
N ALA A 406 2.36 1.15 2.53
CA ALA A 406 1.38 0.34 1.81
C ALA A 406 1.37 -1.13 2.32
N VAL A 407 2.52 -1.61 2.79
CA VAL A 407 2.70 -2.95 3.38
C VAL A 407 3.48 -2.84 4.68
N TRP A 408 2.82 -3.19 5.78
CA TRP A 408 3.39 -3.14 7.13
C TRP A 408 4.24 -4.36 7.47
N LEU A 409 3.79 -5.56 7.09
CA LEU A 409 4.54 -6.80 7.30
C LEU A 409 5.52 -7.03 6.15
N ARG A 410 6.70 -6.42 6.24
CA ARG A 410 7.73 -6.47 5.17
C ARG A 410 8.45 -7.81 5.00
N LYS A 411 8.17 -8.78 5.86
CA LYS A 411 8.80 -10.12 5.82
C LYS A 411 7.78 -11.26 5.94
N ALA A 412 6.49 -10.94 6.02
CA ALA A 412 5.41 -11.90 6.15
C ALA A 412 4.25 -11.50 5.24
N LYS A 413 3.49 -12.49 4.76
CA LYS A 413 2.23 -12.28 4.04
C LYS A 413 1.05 -12.37 5.01
N PHE A 414 0.02 -11.59 4.75
CA PHE A 414 -1.27 -11.64 5.44
C PHE A 414 -2.38 -11.40 4.43
N ASN A 415 -3.56 -11.97 4.65
CA ASN A 415 -4.70 -11.74 3.78
C ASN A 415 -6.00 -11.56 4.57
N HIS A 416 -6.64 -10.40 4.41
CA HIS A 416 -7.87 -10.05 5.12
C HIS A 416 -9.07 -10.87 4.63
N GLN A 417 -9.10 -11.32 3.38
CA GLN A 417 -10.20 -12.11 2.83
C GLN A 417 -10.35 -13.45 3.55
N VAL A 418 -9.25 -14.13 3.89
CA VAL A 418 -9.31 -15.39 4.64
C VAL A 418 -9.61 -15.17 6.13
N HIS A 419 -9.38 -13.95 6.64
CA HIS A 419 -9.65 -13.53 8.01
C HIS A 419 -10.94 -12.70 8.14
N ARG A 420 -11.80 -12.66 7.12
CA ARG A 420 -13.01 -11.81 7.10
C ARG A 420 -14.05 -12.15 8.18
N ALA A 421 -13.92 -13.33 8.80
CA ALA A 421 -14.77 -13.77 9.90
C ALA A 421 -14.24 -13.36 11.28
N SER A 422 -13.02 -12.82 11.35
CA SER A 422 -12.42 -12.26 12.56
C SER A 422 -12.84 -10.80 12.75
N ASP A 423 -12.95 -10.36 13.99
CA ASP A 423 -13.16 -8.94 14.29
C ASP A 423 -11.88 -8.16 13.97
N CYS A 424 -12.00 -7.01 13.29
CA CYS A 424 -10.86 -6.14 12.98
C CYS A 424 -10.11 -5.74 14.26
N ARG A 425 -10.82 -5.58 15.38
CA ARG A 425 -10.26 -5.23 16.70
C ARG A 425 -9.24 -6.24 17.19
N GLU A 426 -9.33 -7.51 16.82
CA GLU A 426 -8.34 -8.52 17.25
C GLU A 426 -6.92 -8.19 16.79
N CYS A 427 -6.78 -7.50 15.65
CA CYS A 427 -5.49 -7.08 15.10
C CYS A 427 -5.29 -5.56 15.13
N HIS A 428 -6.36 -4.77 15.23
CA HIS A 428 -6.33 -3.31 15.15
C HIS A 428 -6.95 -2.63 16.37
N ASP A 429 -6.91 -3.24 17.56
CA ASP A 429 -7.53 -2.69 18.78
C ASP A 429 -7.13 -1.23 19.05
N ALA A 430 -5.86 -0.92 18.82
CA ALA A 430 -5.28 0.41 18.96
C ALA A 430 -5.91 1.47 18.04
N ALA A 431 -6.55 1.08 16.93
CA ALA A 431 -7.25 2.00 16.02
C ALA A 431 -8.63 2.41 16.56
N TYR A 432 -9.20 1.66 17.49
CA TYR A 432 -10.51 1.98 18.03
C TYR A 432 -10.40 3.11 19.07
N PRO A 433 -11.47 3.90 19.26
CA PRO A 433 -11.51 4.89 20.34
C PRO A 433 -11.24 4.20 21.68
N ASN A 434 -10.33 4.76 22.47
CA ASN A 434 -10.14 4.32 23.85
C ASN A 434 -11.47 4.45 24.61
N GLN A 435 -11.77 3.50 25.50
CA GLN A 435 -12.82 3.72 26.50
C GLN A 435 -12.46 4.98 27.30
N ILE A 436 -13.47 5.74 27.71
CA ILE A 436 -13.33 7.02 28.44
C ILE A 436 -12.37 6.78 29.62
N ALA A 437 -11.20 7.41 29.60
CA ALA A 437 -10.28 7.36 30.73
C ALA A 437 -10.79 8.33 31.80
N ASP A 438 -11.03 7.82 33.02
CA ASP A 438 -11.30 8.66 34.19
C ASP A 438 -9.98 9.33 34.62
N ILE A 439 -9.76 10.55 34.15
CA ILE A 439 -8.69 11.41 34.67
C ILE A 439 -9.32 12.33 35.71
N GLY A 440 -9.36 11.86 36.96
CA GLY A 440 -9.67 12.70 38.12
C GLY A 440 -11.09 13.26 38.13
N GLY A 441 -12.12 12.44 37.86
CA GLY A 441 -13.51 12.84 38.03
C GLY A 441 -14.07 13.71 36.90
N SER A 442 -13.35 13.83 35.79
CA SER A 442 -13.81 14.48 34.57
C SER A 442 -13.82 13.49 33.42
N LEU A 443 -15.03 13.11 32.99
CA LEU A 443 -15.26 12.24 31.82
C LEU A 443 -14.99 13.02 30.53
N PHE A 444 -13.71 13.28 30.24
CA PHE A 444 -13.31 13.74 28.93
C PHE A 444 -12.75 12.54 28.14
N PRO A 445 -13.19 12.33 26.89
CA PRO A 445 -12.43 11.53 25.96
C PRO A 445 -11.12 12.30 25.75
N VAL A 446 -10.06 11.78 26.34
CA VAL A 446 -8.72 12.07 25.91
C VAL A 446 -8.71 11.69 24.44
N GLY A 447 -8.79 12.70 23.54
CA GLY A 447 -8.92 12.43 22.11
C GLY A 447 -7.85 11.40 21.73
N SER A 448 -8.23 10.33 21.02
CA SER A 448 -7.30 9.25 20.69
C SER A 448 -5.97 9.84 20.21
N PRO A 449 -4.83 9.25 20.63
CA PRO A 449 -3.52 9.67 20.16
C PRO A 449 -3.50 9.74 18.63
N LEU A 450 -2.59 10.55 18.10
CA LEU A 450 -2.39 10.54 16.65
C LEU A 450 -1.87 9.16 16.25
N ASP A 451 -2.35 8.64 15.13
CA ASP A 451 -2.06 7.27 14.75
C ASP A 451 -0.56 7.06 14.49
N ASN A 452 0.14 8.10 14.05
CA ASN A 452 1.59 8.08 13.88
C ASN A 452 2.40 8.03 15.18
N GLN A 453 1.76 7.91 16.36
CA GLN A 453 2.43 7.72 17.64
C GLN A 453 2.57 6.24 18.02
N GLN A 454 1.82 5.34 17.39
CA GLN A 454 1.88 3.91 17.64
C GLN A 454 1.45 3.10 16.42
N VAL A 455 2.06 1.94 16.20
CA VAL A 455 1.64 1.06 15.11
C VAL A 455 0.29 0.43 15.45
N MET A 456 -0.71 0.67 14.58
CA MET A 456 -2.10 0.20 14.78
C MET A 456 -2.31 -1.26 14.37
N ILE A 457 -1.26 -2.07 14.38
CA ILE A 457 -1.28 -3.50 14.01
C ILE A 457 -0.71 -4.26 15.18
N ALA A 458 -1.47 -5.22 15.69
CA ALA A 458 -1.04 -6.08 16.77
C ALA A 458 0.22 -6.87 16.38
N GLY A 459 1.09 -7.08 17.36
CA GLY A 459 2.29 -7.88 17.17
C GLY A 459 1.99 -9.36 16.91
N ARG A 460 3.06 -10.16 16.78
CA ARG A 460 3.01 -11.60 16.51
C ARG A 460 2.05 -12.37 17.41
N HIS A 461 1.92 -11.97 18.67
CA HIS A 461 1.06 -12.64 19.66
C HIS A 461 -0.41 -12.75 19.22
N SER A 462 -0.89 -11.81 18.39
CA SER A 462 -2.25 -11.88 17.82
C SER A 462 -2.43 -13.09 16.90
N CYS A 463 -1.38 -13.45 16.16
CA CYS A 463 -1.38 -14.54 15.20
C CYS A 463 -1.28 -15.92 15.91
N VAL A 464 -0.41 -16.05 16.92
CA VAL A 464 -0.17 -17.35 17.61
C VAL A 464 -1.39 -17.88 18.36
N ARG A 465 -2.41 -17.04 18.58
CA ARG A 465 -3.70 -17.45 19.16
C ARG A 465 -4.43 -18.46 18.28
N CYS A 466 -4.32 -18.31 16.97
CA CYS A 466 -4.99 -19.17 15.98
C CYS A 466 -3.97 -20.05 15.23
N HIS A 467 -2.84 -19.46 14.83
CA HIS A 467 -1.73 -20.13 14.17
C HIS A 467 -0.80 -20.77 15.21
N GLY A 468 -1.16 -21.97 15.63
CA GLY A 468 -0.43 -22.72 16.65
C GLY A 468 -1.13 -24.04 16.96
N PRO A 469 -0.55 -24.87 17.85
CA PRO A 469 -1.21 -26.08 18.34
C PRO A 469 -2.58 -25.76 18.94
N SER A 470 -3.56 -26.65 18.73
CA SER A 470 -4.86 -26.51 19.37
C SER A 470 -4.75 -26.58 20.88
N LYS A 471 -5.38 -25.64 21.59
CA LYS A 471 -5.42 -25.58 23.06
C LYS A 471 -6.79 -25.12 23.54
N PHE A 472 -7.17 -25.56 24.74
CA PHE A 472 -8.39 -25.08 25.39
C PHE A 472 -8.11 -23.74 26.06
N ASP A 473 -8.89 -22.72 25.72
CA ASP A 473 -8.84 -21.40 26.34
C ASP A 473 -9.88 -21.32 27.47
N SER A 474 -9.39 -21.42 28.71
CA SER A 474 -10.23 -21.36 29.90
C SER A 474 -10.96 -20.02 30.07
N ALA A 475 -10.47 -18.93 29.48
CA ALA A 475 -11.10 -17.62 29.60
C ALA A 475 -12.37 -17.51 28.73
N THR A 476 -12.36 -18.13 27.55
CA THR A 476 -13.50 -18.13 26.62
C THR A 476 -14.32 -19.42 26.68
N GLY A 477 -13.81 -20.48 27.31
CA GLY A 477 -14.43 -21.80 27.34
C GLY A 477 -14.43 -22.50 25.98
N THR A 478 -13.53 -22.12 25.07
CA THR A 478 -13.49 -22.61 23.68
C THR A 478 -12.12 -23.20 23.31
N MET A 479 -12.11 -24.05 22.29
CA MET A 479 -10.86 -24.49 21.66
C MET A 479 -10.34 -23.39 20.73
N ILE A 480 -9.10 -22.98 20.94
CA ILE A 480 -8.36 -22.04 20.07
C ILE A 480 -7.16 -22.73 19.44
N GLY A 481 -6.54 -22.10 18.44
CA GLY A 481 -5.44 -22.72 17.69
C GLY A 481 -5.93 -23.75 16.66
N GLY A 482 -4.99 -24.52 16.09
CA GLY A 482 -5.26 -25.54 15.08
C GLY A 482 -5.17 -25.04 13.64
N VAL A 483 -4.97 -23.74 13.43
CA VAL A 483 -4.57 -23.22 12.11
C VAL A 483 -3.08 -23.51 11.92
N ARG A 484 -2.70 -23.90 10.70
CA ARG A 484 -1.30 -24.19 10.35
C ARG A 484 -0.39 -23.01 10.65
N PHE A 485 0.83 -23.29 11.06
CA PHE A 485 1.79 -22.29 11.53
C PHE A 485 3.21 -22.57 11.05
N ASP A 486 3.34 -23.36 9.97
CA ASP A 486 4.60 -23.60 9.31
C ASP A 486 5.19 -22.28 8.77
N CYS A 487 6.52 -22.18 8.69
CA CYS A 487 7.28 -21.01 8.27
C CYS A 487 6.75 -20.41 6.95
N VAL A 488 6.36 -21.28 6.00
CA VAL A 488 5.88 -20.91 4.66
C VAL A 488 4.45 -20.38 4.62
N GLU A 489 3.69 -20.51 5.70
CA GLU A 489 2.37 -19.90 5.82
C GLU A 489 2.48 -18.36 5.90
N CYS A 490 3.60 -17.85 6.42
CA CYS A 490 3.88 -16.41 6.52
C CYS A 490 5.03 -15.97 5.60
N HIS A 491 6.10 -16.75 5.48
CA HIS A 491 7.29 -16.37 4.72
C HIS A 491 7.26 -16.88 3.28
N GLY A 492 7.76 -16.06 2.35
CA GLY A 492 8.00 -16.45 0.96
C GLY A 492 9.46 -16.77 0.70
N TYR A 493 9.73 -17.71 -0.20
CA TYR A 493 11.07 -18.09 -0.67
C TYR A 493 11.21 -17.79 -2.18
N HIS A 494 12.43 -17.78 -2.72
CA HIS A 494 12.71 -17.49 -4.15
C HIS A 494 12.23 -16.12 -4.68
N GLY A 495 12.07 -15.12 -3.81
CA GLY A 495 11.55 -13.81 -4.19
C GLY A 495 10.02 -13.75 -4.34
N LEU A 496 9.30 -14.85 -4.06
CA LEU A 496 7.82 -14.90 -3.99
C LEU A 496 7.27 -14.33 -2.66
N GLY A 497 7.98 -13.35 -2.10
CA GLY A 497 7.65 -12.68 -0.85
C GLY A 497 8.40 -11.36 -0.73
N THR A 498 8.05 -10.57 0.27
CA THR A 498 8.58 -9.22 0.50
C THR A 498 10.09 -9.14 0.77
N HIS A 499 10.78 -10.29 0.89
CA HIS A 499 12.25 -10.40 0.93
C HIS A 499 12.95 -10.20 -0.42
N GLY A 500 12.23 -10.28 -1.55
CA GLY A 500 12.80 -10.09 -2.89
C GLY A 500 13.00 -8.62 -3.30
N LEU A 501 12.49 -7.66 -2.51
CA LEU A 501 12.66 -6.25 -2.77
C LEU A 501 13.97 -5.79 -2.13
N SER A 502 14.96 -5.44 -2.95
CA SER A 502 16.11 -4.67 -2.46
C SER A 502 15.61 -3.37 -1.81
N SER A 503 16.34 -2.86 -0.81
CA SER A 503 16.04 -1.57 -0.17
C SER A 503 15.85 -0.43 -1.18
N GLU A 504 16.53 -0.49 -2.34
CA GLU A 504 16.41 0.49 -3.43
C GLU A 504 15.05 0.46 -4.15
N ALA A 505 14.38 -0.70 -4.22
CA ALA A 505 13.04 -0.82 -4.80
C ALA A 505 11.94 -0.29 -3.85
N ILE A 506 12.24 -0.14 -2.57
CA ILE A 506 11.34 0.43 -1.55
C ILE A 506 11.50 1.95 -1.48
N GLU A 507 12.71 2.47 -1.73
CA GLU A 507 13.00 3.90 -1.68
C GLU A 507 12.59 4.64 -2.97
N SER A 508 12.74 4.01 -4.15
CA SER A 508 12.29 4.55 -5.44
C SER A 508 10.76 4.66 -5.61
N GLN A 509 9.98 3.99 -4.78
CA GLN A 509 8.51 4.15 -4.74
C GLN A 509 8.07 5.47 -4.11
N SER A 510 8.97 6.20 -3.44
CA SER A 510 8.68 7.53 -2.90
C SER A 510 8.82 8.66 -3.94
N GLU A 511 9.42 8.39 -5.12
CA GLU A 511 9.68 9.40 -6.15
C GLU A 511 8.77 9.28 -7.39
N LEU A 512 8.01 8.18 -7.53
CA LEU A 512 7.12 7.94 -8.68
C LEU A 512 5.69 8.41 -8.42
N PHE A 513 5.50 9.72 -8.26
CA PHE A 513 4.23 10.36 -8.60
C PHE A 513 4.35 10.92 -10.02
N PRO A 514 3.66 10.35 -11.03
CA PRO A 514 3.57 11.00 -12.32
C PRO A 514 2.86 12.34 -12.12
N ALA A 515 3.48 13.42 -12.61
CA ALA A 515 2.81 14.70 -12.73
C ALA A 515 1.50 14.47 -13.49
N VAL A 516 0.37 14.83 -12.86
CA VAL A 516 -0.91 14.95 -13.55
C VAL A 516 -0.64 15.87 -14.74
N ARG A 517 -0.69 15.32 -15.96
CA ARG A 517 -0.64 16.12 -17.17
C ARG A 517 -1.88 17.01 -17.14
N SER A 518 -1.67 18.30 -16.96
CA SER A 518 -2.68 19.31 -17.26
C SER A 518 -3.08 19.13 -18.73
N HIS A 519 -4.36 18.82 -18.96
CA HIS A 519 -4.93 18.93 -20.29
C HIS A 519 -4.91 20.41 -20.71
N PRO A 520 -4.56 20.75 -21.96
CA PRO A 520 -4.63 22.11 -22.45
C PRO A 520 -6.09 22.57 -22.47
N ILE A 521 -6.34 23.72 -21.87
CA ILE A 521 -7.58 24.49 -21.98
C ILE A 521 -7.53 25.18 -23.34
N ASP A 522 -7.96 24.48 -24.39
CA ASP A 522 -8.24 25.07 -25.70
C ASP A 522 -9.67 24.69 -26.08
N ASP A 523 -10.65 25.24 -25.35
CA ASP A 523 -12.05 25.18 -25.77
C ASP A 523 -12.87 26.32 -25.18
N PHE A 524 -12.38 27.55 -25.32
CA PHE A 524 -13.19 28.75 -25.12
C PHE A 524 -12.62 29.89 -25.94
N LEU A 525 -13.01 29.98 -27.22
CA LEU A 525 -13.22 31.21 -27.99
C LEU A 525 -13.67 30.82 -29.41
N GLY A 526 -14.97 30.87 -29.66
CA GLY A 526 -15.51 30.75 -31.02
C GLY A 526 -15.27 32.02 -31.84
N SER A 527 -14.99 31.86 -33.14
CA SER A 527 -15.67 32.59 -34.24
C SER A 527 -14.85 32.62 -35.54
N LYS A 528 -15.51 32.14 -36.62
CA LYS A 528 -15.45 32.56 -38.05
C LYS A 528 -14.38 32.00 -38.99
N LYS A 529 -14.88 31.11 -39.86
CA LYS A 529 -14.99 31.25 -41.34
C LYS A 529 -13.70 31.34 -42.17
N SER A 530 -13.39 30.27 -42.92
CA SER A 530 -13.12 30.36 -44.37
C SER A 530 -13.14 28.98 -45.04
N LEU A 531 -13.73 28.94 -46.23
CA LEU A 531 -13.77 27.84 -47.20
C LEU A 531 -12.38 27.53 -47.76
N SER A 532 -12.10 26.28 -48.13
CA SER A 532 -11.92 25.84 -49.53
C SER A 532 -11.41 24.39 -49.64
N ASP A 533 -12.07 23.67 -50.55
CA ASP A 533 -11.62 22.56 -51.40
C ASP A 533 -10.48 21.60 -51.00
N GLY A 534 -10.83 20.32 -51.12
CA GLY A 534 -10.23 19.53 -52.19
C GLY A 534 -9.30 18.39 -51.80
N SER A 535 -9.79 17.17 -52.08
CA SER A 535 -9.07 16.00 -52.61
C SER A 535 -8.86 14.78 -51.70
N VAL A 536 -9.50 13.70 -52.15
CA VAL A 536 -9.38 12.29 -51.77
C VAL A 536 -8.28 11.66 -52.65
N PRO A 537 -7.50 10.68 -52.16
CA PRO A 537 -7.59 9.31 -52.70
C PRO A 537 -7.51 8.28 -51.54
N GLU A 538 -8.41 7.31 -51.39
CA GLU A 538 -8.61 6.06 -52.14
C GLU A 538 -7.41 5.08 -52.14
N SER A 539 -7.72 3.84 -51.71
CA SER A 539 -6.97 2.57 -51.80
C SER A 539 -5.92 2.23 -50.73
N PHE A 540 -6.19 1.20 -49.91
CA PHE A 540 -5.55 -0.12 -50.08
C PHE A 540 -6.33 -1.21 -49.33
N ARG A 541 -6.77 -2.23 -50.07
CA ARG A 541 -7.40 -3.47 -49.60
C ARG A 541 -6.35 -4.52 -49.24
N SER A 542 -6.74 -5.35 -48.27
CA SER A 542 -6.53 -6.80 -48.15
C SER A 542 -5.12 -7.39 -48.05
N GLY A 543 -4.95 -8.25 -47.04
CA GLY A 543 -3.92 -9.28 -47.01
C GLY A 543 -4.05 -10.16 -45.78
N SER A 544 -4.91 -11.19 -45.87
CA SER A 544 -4.95 -12.33 -44.96
C SER A 544 -3.89 -13.35 -45.34
N ARG A 545 -3.13 -13.83 -44.34
CA ARG A 545 -2.70 -15.22 -44.15
C ARG A 545 -2.35 -15.45 -42.70
#